data_AF-A0A453L159-F1
#
_entry.id   AF-A0A453L159-F1
#
_cell.length_a   1.000
_cell.length_b   1.000
_cell.length_c   1.000
_cell.angle_alpha   90.00
_cell.angle_beta   90.00
_cell.angle_gamma   90.00
#
_symmetry.space_group_name_H-M   'P 1'
#
loop_
_entity.id
_entity.type
_entity.pdbx_description
1 polymer ?
#
loop_
_entity_poly.entity_id
_entity_poly.type
_entity_poly.pdbx_seq_one_letter_code
_entity_poly.pdbx_strand_id
1 'polypeptide(L)'
;MLHVAHKKPDVQNLFGIVQGGLDPVLRDICVRGLVERNLPGYAIGGLAGGEDKDSFWRVVAQCTAGLPEDKPRYVMGVGYPLDIVVCSALGADMYDCVYPTRTARFGSALVPEGVLKLKQNAMATDERPIDPSCPCMVCKNYTRAYLHCLVTKDPMGSQLLSYHNLSFMARVSCHFFWLSCSF
;
A
#
# COMPACT_ATOMS: atom_id res chain seq x y z
N MET A 1 -17.52 13.05 -23.59
CA MET A 1 -17.65 11.56 -23.52
C MET A 1 -17.75 11.02 -22.09
N LEU A 2 -16.89 11.40 -21.13
CA LEU A 2 -16.92 10.82 -19.76
C LEU A 2 -18.25 11.03 -19.03
N HIS A 3 -18.83 12.23 -19.08
CA HIS A 3 -20.13 12.51 -18.44
C HIS A 3 -21.30 11.73 -19.06
N VAL A 4 -21.17 11.27 -20.31
CA VAL A 4 -22.21 10.45 -20.98
C VAL A 4 -22.18 9.00 -20.47
N ALA A 5 -20.99 8.50 -20.10
CA ALA A 5 -20.81 7.15 -19.57
C ALA A 5 -21.14 7.06 -18.07
N HIS A 6 -20.87 8.13 -17.31
CA HIS A 6 -21.08 8.15 -15.87
C HIS A 6 -22.51 8.56 -15.50
N LYS A 7 -23.42 7.60 -15.48
CA LYS A 7 -24.87 7.82 -15.30
C LYS A 7 -25.34 7.90 -13.84
N LYS A 8 -24.45 7.75 -12.86
CA LYS A 8 -24.78 7.60 -11.43
C LYS A 8 -23.83 8.37 -10.50
N PRO A 9 -23.71 9.70 -10.66
CA PRO A 9 -22.76 10.51 -9.87
C PRO A 9 -23.02 10.51 -8.37
N ASP A 10 -24.28 10.33 -7.94
CA ASP A 10 -24.63 10.38 -6.51
C ASP A 10 -24.27 9.09 -5.74
N VAL A 11 -23.90 8.01 -6.45
CA VAL A 11 -23.60 6.70 -5.84
C VAL A 11 -22.32 6.05 -6.35
N GLN A 12 -21.63 6.66 -7.32
CA GLN A 12 -20.37 6.16 -7.87
C GLN A 12 -19.40 7.32 -8.08
N ASN A 13 -18.16 7.17 -7.63
CA ASN A 13 -17.07 8.09 -7.95
C ASN A 13 -16.28 7.60 -9.16
N LEU A 14 -15.84 8.54 -10.00
CA LEU A 14 -15.02 8.25 -11.18
C LEU A 14 -13.61 8.79 -10.98
N PHE A 15 -12.61 7.91 -11.16
CA PHE A 15 -11.21 8.27 -11.04
C PHE A 15 -10.55 8.36 -12.43
N GLY A 16 -9.83 9.45 -12.68
CA GLY A 16 -8.97 9.58 -13.86
C GLY A 16 -7.58 9.01 -13.58
N ILE A 17 -7.03 8.20 -14.48
CA ILE A 17 -5.73 7.56 -14.26
C ILE A 17 -4.65 8.28 -15.08
N VAL A 18 -3.72 8.93 -14.38
CA VAL A 18 -2.52 9.54 -14.95
C VAL A 18 -1.61 8.42 -15.48
N GLN A 19 -1.19 8.55 -16.73
CA GLN A 19 -0.26 7.67 -17.45
C GLN A 19 0.89 8.49 -18.05
N GLY A 20 1.88 7.82 -18.62
CA GLY A 20 3.06 8.47 -19.23
C GLY A 20 4.40 7.80 -18.93
N GLY A 21 4.40 6.62 -18.31
CA GLY A 21 5.63 5.93 -17.91
C GLY A 21 6.47 6.78 -16.94
N LEU A 22 7.78 6.82 -17.16
CA LEU A 22 8.73 7.65 -16.42
C LEU A 22 9.02 9.00 -17.10
N ASP A 23 8.32 9.33 -18.19
CA ASP A 23 8.53 10.57 -18.92
C ASP A 23 7.75 11.73 -18.25
N PRO A 24 8.45 12.74 -17.69
CA PRO A 24 7.80 13.85 -17.00
C PRO A 24 6.91 14.68 -17.94
N VAL A 25 7.26 14.84 -19.21
CA VAL A 25 6.48 15.64 -20.16
C VAL A 25 5.14 14.96 -20.45
N LEU A 26 5.16 13.64 -20.67
CA LEU A 26 3.93 12.87 -20.90
C LEU A 26 3.03 12.87 -19.66
N ARG A 27 3.62 12.81 -18.47
CA ARG A 27 2.89 12.92 -17.20
C ARG A 27 2.20 14.27 -17.07
N ASP A 28 2.87 15.39 -17.35
CA ASP A 28 2.27 16.73 -17.28
C ASP A 28 1.14 16.94 -18.30
N ILE A 29 1.29 16.38 -19.51
CA ILE A 29 0.23 16.40 -20.52
C ILE A 29 -0.99 15.65 -20.01
N CYS A 30 -0.80 14.45 -19.43
CA CYS A 30 -1.89 13.63 -18.91
C CYS A 30 -2.56 14.28 -17.70
N VAL A 31 -1.78 14.80 -16.74
CA VAL A 31 -2.28 15.51 -15.55
C VAL A 31 -3.16 16.67 -15.98
N ARG A 32 -2.66 17.59 -16.83
CA ARG A 32 -3.44 18.75 -17.28
C ARG A 32 -4.75 18.34 -17.94
N GLY A 33 -4.70 17.38 -18.87
CA GLY A 33 -5.90 16.90 -19.56
C GLY A 33 -6.93 16.19 -18.66
N LEU A 34 -6.51 15.64 -17.51
CA LEU A 34 -7.39 15.06 -16.50
C LEU A 34 -7.93 16.12 -15.53
N VAL A 35 -7.12 17.11 -15.15
CA VAL A 35 -7.54 18.22 -14.28
C VAL A 35 -8.62 19.06 -14.94
N GLU A 36 -8.47 19.38 -16.23
CA GLU A 36 -9.49 20.09 -17.03
C GLU A 36 -10.87 19.40 -17.03
N ARG A 37 -10.91 18.08 -16.77
CA ARG A 37 -12.15 17.29 -16.73
C ARG A 37 -12.84 17.30 -15.37
N ASN A 38 -12.22 17.91 -14.35
CA ASN A 38 -12.78 18.08 -13.02
C ASN A 38 -13.39 16.79 -12.42
N LEU A 39 -12.63 15.70 -12.41
CA LEU A 39 -13.11 14.39 -11.94
C LEU A 39 -13.19 14.31 -10.41
N PRO A 40 -14.05 13.46 -9.82
CA PRO A 40 -14.13 13.27 -8.37
C PRO A 40 -12.85 12.76 -7.70
N GLY A 41 -11.95 12.10 -8.44
CA GLY A 41 -10.68 11.60 -7.92
C GLY A 41 -9.68 11.32 -9.03
N TYR A 42 -8.42 11.14 -8.64
CA TYR A 42 -7.32 10.93 -9.57
C TYR A 42 -6.44 9.79 -9.08
N ALA A 43 -5.99 8.95 -10.00
CA ALA A 43 -5.08 7.86 -9.74
C ALA A 43 -3.78 8.05 -10.52
N ILE A 44 -2.68 7.57 -9.98
CA ILE A 44 -1.37 7.52 -10.62
C ILE A 44 -1.11 6.07 -10.96
N GLY A 45 -1.12 5.75 -12.26
CA GLY A 45 -0.94 4.40 -12.78
C GLY A 45 0.36 4.23 -13.56
N GLY A 46 0.67 2.96 -13.89
CA GLY A 46 1.81 2.61 -14.74
C GLY A 46 3.17 2.76 -14.03
N LEU A 47 3.23 2.44 -12.74
CA LEU A 47 4.42 2.57 -11.87
C LEU A 47 4.70 1.31 -11.03
N ALA A 48 4.19 0.16 -11.45
CA ALA A 48 4.22 -1.08 -10.64
C ALA A 48 5.13 -2.17 -11.26
N GLY A 49 6.03 -1.79 -12.17
CA GLY A 49 6.68 -2.68 -13.13
C GLY A 49 8.15 -3.02 -12.89
N GLY A 50 8.78 -2.47 -11.86
CA GLY A 50 10.20 -2.74 -11.53
C GLY A 50 11.14 -1.56 -11.77
N GLU A 51 10.59 -0.35 -11.78
CA GLU A 51 11.32 0.91 -11.87
C GLU A 51 12.20 1.12 -10.63
N ASP A 52 13.27 1.88 -10.77
CA ASP A 52 14.08 2.28 -9.62
C ASP A 52 13.28 3.21 -8.68
N LYS A 53 13.61 3.17 -7.39
CA LYS A 53 12.86 3.88 -6.34
C LYS A 53 12.88 5.40 -6.54
N ASP A 54 14.00 5.95 -6.99
CA ASP A 54 14.14 7.40 -7.16
C ASP A 54 13.27 7.90 -8.31
N SER A 55 13.27 7.19 -9.45
CA SER A 55 12.38 7.50 -10.58
C SER A 55 10.92 7.37 -10.19
N PHE A 56 10.57 6.31 -9.46
CA PHE A 56 9.21 6.10 -8.95
C PHE A 56 8.75 7.28 -8.07
N TRP A 57 9.52 7.66 -7.06
CA TRP A 57 9.16 8.76 -6.16
C TRP A 57 9.11 10.11 -6.88
N ARG A 58 9.99 10.36 -7.85
CA ARG A 58 9.96 11.58 -8.68
C ARG A 58 8.66 11.69 -9.47
N VAL A 59 8.20 10.61 -10.10
CA VAL A 59 6.93 10.63 -10.84
C VAL A 59 5.75 10.84 -9.91
N VAL A 60 5.73 10.19 -8.74
CA VAL A 60 4.67 10.41 -7.74
C VAL A 60 4.65 11.88 -7.32
N ALA A 61 5.78 12.45 -6.92
CA ALA A 61 5.90 13.84 -6.49
C ALA A 61 5.43 14.84 -7.56
N GLN A 62 5.82 14.62 -8.81
CA GLN A 62 5.39 15.45 -9.94
C GLN A 62 3.88 15.36 -10.13
N CYS A 63 3.32 14.16 -10.14
CA CYS A 63 1.89 13.96 -10.34
C CYS A 63 1.07 14.56 -9.20
N THR A 64 1.44 14.32 -7.94
CA THR A 64 0.70 14.84 -6.78
C THR A 64 0.74 16.38 -6.73
N ALA A 65 1.86 17.01 -7.11
CA ALA A 65 1.97 18.47 -7.20
C ALA A 65 1.07 19.09 -8.28
N GLY A 66 0.83 18.37 -9.39
CA GLY A 66 -0.04 18.84 -10.46
C GLY A 66 -1.52 18.50 -10.30
N LEU A 67 -1.87 17.62 -9.36
CA LEU A 67 -3.24 17.19 -9.09
C LEU A 67 -3.90 18.06 -8.01
N PRO A 68 -5.23 18.29 -8.04
CA PRO A 68 -5.93 19.09 -7.04
C PRO A 68 -5.79 18.50 -5.63
N GLU A 69 -5.60 19.36 -4.61
CA GLU A 69 -5.46 18.97 -3.21
C GLU A 69 -6.79 18.63 -2.53
N ASP A 70 -7.90 19.15 -3.06
CA ASP A 70 -9.25 18.92 -2.55
C ASP A 70 -9.84 17.56 -2.98
N LYS A 71 -9.04 16.72 -3.64
CA LYS A 71 -9.50 15.47 -4.26
C LYS A 71 -8.56 14.30 -3.94
N PRO A 72 -9.11 13.09 -3.76
CA PRO A 72 -8.32 11.91 -3.43
C PRO A 72 -7.36 11.54 -4.55
N ARG A 73 -6.11 11.28 -4.17
CA ARG A 73 -5.00 10.87 -5.03
C ARG A 73 -4.61 9.44 -4.71
N TYR A 74 -4.83 8.54 -5.65
CA TYR A 74 -4.64 7.10 -5.48
C TYR A 74 -3.40 6.62 -6.24
N VAL A 75 -2.40 6.06 -5.56
CA VAL A 75 -1.24 5.44 -6.23
C VAL A 75 -1.45 3.94 -6.37
N MET A 76 -1.59 3.47 -7.61
CA MET A 76 -1.97 2.09 -7.91
C MET A 76 -0.78 1.13 -7.76
N GLY A 77 -0.99 0.01 -7.07
CA GLY A 77 -0.03 -1.11 -7.00
C GLY A 77 1.13 -0.94 -6.03
N VAL A 78 1.09 0.05 -5.13
CA VAL A 78 2.15 0.33 -4.14
C VAL A 78 1.85 -0.40 -2.83
N GLY A 79 2.81 -1.21 -2.36
CA GLY A 79 2.60 -2.04 -1.17
C GLY A 79 3.77 -2.24 -0.23
N TYR A 80 4.96 -1.72 -0.55
CA TYR A 80 6.04 -1.76 0.44
C TYR A 80 5.78 -0.69 1.51
N PRO A 81 5.97 -1.01 2.81
CA PRO A 81 5.69 -0.07 3.89
C PRO A 81 6.40 1.29 3.74
N LEU A 82 7.67 1.28 3.33
CA LEU A 82 8.45 2.50 3.09
C LEU A 82 7.86 3.34 1.94
N ASP A 83 7.46 2.71 0.84
CA ASP A 83 6.89 3.43 -0.29
C ASP A 83 5.57 4.10 0.08
N ILE A 84 4.73 3.43 0.89
CA ILE A 84 3.48 4.02 1.38
C ILE A 84 3.77 5.29 2.18
N VAL A 85 4.72 5.22 3.13
CA VAL A 85 5.11 6.39 3.94
C VAL A 85 5.62 7.53 3.07
N VAL A 86 6.52 7.25 2.12
CA VAL A 86 7.09 8.27 1.23
C VAL A 86 6.01 8.85 0.31
N CYS A 87 5.18 8.02 -0.33
CA CYS A 87 4.11 8.50 -1.19
C CYS A 87 3.06 9.30 -0.41
N SER A 88 2.78 8.95 0.84
CA SER A 88 1.90 9.75 1.70
C SER A 88 2.52 11.11 1.99
N ALA A 89 3.82 11.16 2.29
CA ALA A 89 4.55 12.42 2.46
C ALA A 89 4.55 13.29 1.19
N LEU A 90 4.50 12.66 0.01
CA LEU A 90 4.38 13.33 -1.29
C LEU A 90 2.94 13.75 -1.63
N GLY A 91 1.96 13.47 -0.76
CA GLY A 91 0.57 13.92 -0.93
C GLY A 91 -0.35 12.94 -1.65
N ALA A 92 -0.05 11.63 -1.60
CA ALA A 92 -1.01 10.59 -1.98
C ALA A 92 -1.87 10.12 -0.79
N ASP A 93 -3.09 9.69 -1.07
CA ASP A 93 -4.12 9.39 -0.07
C ASP A 93 -4.53 7.91 -0.03
N MET A 94 -4.41 7.21 -1.17
CA MET A 94 -4.90 5.84 -1.30
C MET A 94 -3.85 4.93 -1.96
N TYR A 95 -3.87 3.65 -1.58
CA TYR A 95 -2.96 2.61 -2.05
C TYR A 95 -3.66 1.26 -2.14
N ASP A 96 -3.15 0.39 -3.00
CA ASP A 96 -3.51 -1.02 -3.05
C ASP A 96 -2.29 -1.87 -3.39
N CYS A 97 -2.20 -3.06 -2.80
CA CYS A 97 -1.19 -4.03 -3.21
C CYS A 97 -1.52 -5.43 -2.72
N VAL A 98 -1.09 -6.43 -3.51
CA VAL A 98 -1.11 -7.84 -3.11
C VAL A 98 0.04 -8.22 -2.18
N TYR A 99 1.04 -7.35 -2.00
CA TYR A 99 2.27 -7.65 -1.27
C TYR A 99 2.04 -8.25 0.13
N PRO A 100 1.15 -7.70 0.98
CA PRO A 100 0.99 -8.20 2.35
C PRO A 100 0.45 -9.63 2.40
N THR A 101 -0.54 -9.94 1.56
CA THR A 101 -1.18 -11.26 1.50
C THR A 101 -0.35 -12.27 0.71
N ARG A 102 0.32 -11.84 -0.36
CA ARG A 102 1.23 -12.70 -1.14
C ARG A 102 2.43 -13.14 -0.29
N THR A 103 3.06 -12.21 0.41
CA THR A 103 4.23 -12.48 1.28
C THR A 103 3.85 -13.34 2.48
N ALA A 104 2.66 -13.16 3.04
CA ALA A 104 2.11 -14.04 4.09
C ALA A 104 2.02 -15.51 3.65
N ARG A 105 1.54 -15.77 2.42
CA ARG A 105 1.46 -17.13 1.86
C ARG A 105 2.81 -17.81 1.70
N PHE A 106 3.88 -17.04 1.49
CA PHE A 106 5.23 -17.57 1.48
C PHE A 106 5.84 -17.76 2.88
N GLY A 107 5.09 -17.43 3.94
CA GLY A 107 5.52 -17.64 5.33
C GLY A 107 6.31 -16.48 5.91
N SER A 108 6.11 -15.26 5.39
CA SER A 108 6.81 -14.08 5.85
C SER A 108 5.84 -13.07 6.46
N ALA A 109 6.17 -12.58 7.65
CA ALA A 109 5.41 -11.59 8.38
C ALA A 109 6.07 -10.20 8.24
N LEU A 110 5.25 -9.16 8.10
CA LEU A 110 5.72 -7.77 8.11
C LEU A 110 5.88 -7.29 9.55
N VAL A 111 7.01 -6.67 9.84
CA VAL A 111 7.36 -6.08 11.15
C VAL A 111 8.03 -4.71 10.92
N PRO A 112 8.07 -3.82 11.93
CA PRO A 112 8.71 -2.50 11.76
C PRO A 112 10.17 -2.59 11.30
N GLU A 113 10.90 -3.62 11.73
CA GLU A 113 12.31 -3.86 11.39
C GLU A 113 12.49 -4.51 10.00
N GLY A 114 11.41 -4.79 9.28
CA GLY A 114 11.41 -5.37 7.93
C GLY A 114 10.54 -6.62 7.81
N VAL A 115 11.14 -7.73 7.37
CA VAL A 115 10.42 -8.96 7.04
C VAL A 115 10.92 -10.12 7.88
N LEU A 116 10.03 -10.68 8.71
CA LEU A 116 10.31 -11.84 9.55
C LEU A 116 9.92 -13.13 8.80
N LYS A 117 10.90 -13.98 8.50
CA LYS A 117 10.71 -15.25 7.78
C LYS A 117 10.38 -16.38 8.76
N LEU A 118 9.10 -16.73 8.91
CA LEU A 118 8.67 -17.74 9.88
C LEU A 118 9.04 -19.17 9.52
N LYS A 119 9.50 -19.45 8.30
CA LYS A 119 10.01 -20.78 7.91
C LYS A 119 11.43 -21.07 8.41
N GLN A 120 12.13 -20.09 8.97
CA GLN A 120 13.50 -20.29 9.47
C GLN A 120 13.49 -21.11 10.77
N ASN A 121 14.45 -22.04 10.91
CA ASN A 121 14.58 -22.89 12.10
C ASN A 121 14.76 -22.11 13.40
N ALA A 122 15.35 -20.91 13.34
CA ALA A 122 15.47 -20.03 14.51
C ALA A 122 14.11 -19.66 15.12
N MET A 123 13.02 -19.74 14.35
CA MET A 123 11.67 -19.45 14.83
C MET A 123 11.03 -20.63 15.54
N ALA A 124 11.55 -21.86 15.40
CA ALA A 124 10.91 -23.08 15.91
C ALA A 124 10.77 -23.12 17.44
N THR A 125 11.62 -22.39 18.16
CA THR A 125 11.61 -22.29 19.63
C THR A 125 11.41 -20.85 20.13
N ASP A 126 11.12 -19.90 19.23
CA ASP A 126 10.89 -18.50 19.61
C ASP A 126 9.45 -18.31 20.13
N GLU A 127 9.29 -18.18 21.45
CA GLU A 127 7.98 -18.00 22.08
C GLU A 127 7.46 -16.55 22.02
N ARG A 128 8.22 -15.61 21.46
CA ARG A 128 7.76 -14.23 21.31
C ARG A 128 6.65 -14.14 20.25
N PRO A 129 5.76 -13.14 20.32
CA PRO A 129 4.83 -12.83 19.22
C PRO A 129 5.58 -12.29 18.00
N ILE A 130 4.89 -12.18 16.85
CA ILE A 130 5.50 -11.58 15.64
C ILE A 130 6.03 -10.17 15.94
N ASP A 131 5.18 -9.31 16.51
CA ASP A 131 5.51 -7.95 16.94
C ASP A 131 4.81 -7.67 18.29
N PRO A 132 5.57 -7.47 19.39
CA PRO A 132 5.00 -7.19 20.71
C PRO A 132 4.15 -5.91 20.78
N SER A 133 4.40 -4.94 19.89
CA SER A 133 3.63 -3.70 19.81
C SER A 133 2.32 -3.85 19.02
N CYS A 134 2.10 -5.00 18.37
CA CYS A 134 0.97 -5.20 17.48
C CYS A 134 -0.30 -5.65 18.22
N PRO A 135 -1.40 -4.88 18.15
CA PRO A 135 -2.63 -5.21 18.85
C PRO A 135 -3.49 -6.27 18.14
N CYS A 136 -3.02 -6.83 17.02
CA CYS A 136 -3.78 -7.76 16.20
C CYS A 136 -4.01 -9.09 16.94
N MET A 137 -5.09 -9.78 16.59
CA MET A 137 -5.46 -11.09 17.17
C MET A 137 -4.32 -12.11 17.09
N VAL A 138 -3.50 -12.06 16.04
CA VAL A 138 -2.41 -13.02 15.83
C VAL A 138 -1.27 -12.80 16.81
N CYS A 139 -0.83 -11.55 17.00
CA CYS A 139 0.24 -11.21 17.94
C CYS A 139 -0.19 -11.38 19.40
N LYS A 140 -1.48 -11.31 19.71
CA LYS A 140 -2.01 -11.52 21.06
C LYS A 140 -2.09 -12.99 21.46
N ASN A 141 -2.34 -13.88 20.51
CA ASN A 141 -2.73 -15.27 20.79
C ASN A 141 -1.69 -16.32 20.37
N TYR A 142 -0.73 -15.96 19.49
CA TYR A 142 0.19 -16.94 18.92
C TYR A 142 1.64 -16.50 19.02
N THR A 143 2.52 -17.48 19.23
CA THR A 143 3.97 -17.32 19.26
C THR A 143 4.58 -17.58 17.87
N ARG A 144 5.79 -17.08 17.62
CA ARG A 144 6.55 -17.35 16.40
C ARG A 144 6.82 -18.85 16.21
N ALA A 145 7.09 -19.59 17.30
CA ALA A 145 7.24 -21.04 17.30
C ALA A 145 5.99 -21.77 16.82
N TYR A 146 4.82 -21.39 17.34
CA TYR A 146 3.56 -21.98 16.91
C TYR A 146 3.28 -21.68 15.43
N LEU A 147 3.49 -20.43 15.02
CA LEU A 147 3.30 -20.01 13.63
C LEU A 147 4.32 -20.67 12.68
N HIS A 148 5.56 -20.90 13.10
CA HIS A 148 6.56 -21.66 12.34
C HIS A 148 6.05 -23.07 12.02
N CYS A 149 5.48 -23.75 13.01
CA CYS A 149 4.89 -25.08 12.83
C CYS A 149 3.70 -25.04 11.86
N LEU A 150 2.81 -24.06 11.99
CA LEU A 150 1.66 -23.93 11.10
C LEU A 150 2.07 -23.59 9.66
N VAL A 151 2.92 -22.59 9.46
CA VAL A 151 3.34 -22.13 8.13
C VAL A 151 4.06 -23.21 7.32
N THR A 152 4.63 -24.21 7.98
CA THR A 152 5.31 -25.34 7.34
C THR A 152 4.39 -26.53 7.06
N LYS A 153 3.27 -26.66 7.77
CA LYS A 153 2.44 -27.88 7.76
C LYS A 153 0.97 -27.66 7.40
N ASP A 154 0.45 -26.45 7.55
CA ASP A 154 -0.99 -26.16 7.50
C ASP A 154 -1.29 -24.81 6.81
N PRO A 155 -2.27 -24.75 5.89
CA PRO A 155 -2.68 -23.50 5.24
C PRO A 155 -3.16 -22.42 6.22
N MET A 156 -3.64 -22.76 7.43
CA MET A 156 -4.00 -21.82 8.49
C MET A 156 -2.87 -20.85 8.83
N GLY A 157 -1.61 -21.29 8.73
CA GLY A 157 -0.45 -20.41 8.94
C GLY A 157 -0.45 -19.22 7.96
N SER A 158 -0.83 -19.45 6.70
CA SER A 158 -0.92 -18.39 5.70
C SER A 158 -2.08 -17.42 5.95
N GLN A 159 -3.18 -17.91 6.51
CA GLN A 159 -4.35 -17.08 6.86
C GLN A 159 -4.04 -16.17 8.04
N LEU A 160 -3.45 -16.72 9.11
CA LEU A 160 -3.02 -15.94 10.28
C LEU A 160 -1.97 -14.89 9.88
N LEU A 161 -0.98 -15.26 9.08
CA LEU A 161 -0.01 -14.29 8.59
C LEU A 161 -0.64 -13.21 7.70
N SER A 162 -1.64 -13.56 6.89
CA SER A 162 -2.35 -12.58 6.05
C SER A 162 -3.09 -11.58 6.92
N TYR A 163 -3.77 -12.04 7.98
CA TYR A 163 -4.43 -11.17 8.95
C TYR A 163 -3.45 -10.22 9.63
N HIS A 164 -2.31 -10.74 10.12
CA HIS A 164 -1.26 -9.93 10.72
C HIS A 164 -0.71 -8.88 9.75
N ASN A 165 -0.34 -9.29 8.53
CA ASN A 165 0.26 -8.39 7.54
C ASN A 165 -0.72 -7.28 7.11
N LEU A 166 -2.01 -7.59 6.94
CA LEU A 166 -3.03 -6.57 6.64
C LEU A 166 -3.20 -5.59 7.81
N SER A 167 -3.24 -6.09 9.05
CA SER A 167 -3.32 -5.25 10.24
C SER A 167 -2.09 -4.34 10.39
N PHE A 168 -0.90 -4.86 10.10
CA PHE A 168 0.34 -4.08 10.07
C PHE A 168 0.26 -2.93 9.06
N MET A 169 -0.12 -3.22 7.81
CA MET A 169 -0.21 -2.20 6.75
C MET A 169 -1.25 -1.12 7.07
N ALA A 170 -2.42 -1.51 7.58
CA ALA A 170 -3.44 -0.56 8.00
C ALA A 170 -2.94 0.38 9.12
N ARG A 171 -2.13 -0.14 10.06
CA ARG A 171 -1.51 0.68 11.11
C ARG A 171 -0.47 1.64 10.55
N VAL A 172 0.38 1.20 9.62
CA VAL A 172 1.37 2.05 8.96
C VAL A 172 0.68 3.22 8.25
N SER A 173 -0.35 2.94 7.44
CA SER A 173 -1.10 3.99 6.73
C SER A 173 -1.79 4.96 7.70
N CYS A 174 -2.43 4.44 8.76
CA CYS A 174 -3.14 5.28 9.73
C CYS A 174 -2.18 6.14 10.55
N HIS A 175 -1.10 5.56 11.10
CA HIS A 175 -0.15 6.29 11.94
C HIS A 175 0.49 7.46 11.20
N PHE A 176 0.81 7.28 9.90
CA PHE A 176 1.36 8.37 9.09
C PHE A 176 0.32 9.45 8.79
N PHE A 177 -0.93 9.08 8.48
CA PHE A 177 -2.01 10.06 8.25
C PHE A 177 -2.18 11.02 9.45
N TRP A 178 -2.13 10.49 10.67
CA TRP A 178 -2.19 11.32 11.88
C TRP A 178 -0.98 12.25 12.04
N LEU A 179 0.21 11.81 11.65
CA LEU A 179 1.41 12.63 11.68
C LEU A 179 1.35 13.75 10.63
N SER A 180 0.89 13.47 9.41
CA SER A 180 0.77 14.47 8.34
C SER A 180 -0.32 15.51 8.61
N CYS A 181 -1.41 15.16 9.28
CA CYS A 181 -2.47 16.11 9.66
C CYS A 181 -2.15 16.92 10.92
N SER A 182 -1.07 16.61 11.63
CA SER A 182 -0.67 17.31 12.86
C SER A 182 0.33 18.46 12.62
N PHE A 183 0.65 18.76 11.36
CA PHE A 183 1.52 19.86 10.93
C PHE A 183 0.76 20.86 10.07
#